data_AF-A0A962W906-F1
#
_entry.id   AF-A0A962W906-F1
#
_cell.length_a   1.000
_cell.length_b   1.000
_cell.length_c   1.000
_cell.angle_alpha   90.00
_cell.angle_beta   90.00
_cell.angle_gamma   90.00
#
_symmetry.space_group_name_H-M   'P 1'
#
loop_
_entity.id
_entity.type
_entity.pdbx_description
1 polymer ?
#
loop_
_entity_poly.entity_id
_entity_poly.type
_entity_poly.pdbx_seq_one_letter_code
_entity_poly.pdbx_strand_id
1 'polypeptide(L)'
;QLPLLDLTDAAALPPQVAWSLDAAAIQGASTRYQVQAVLAGRLAALSSGGVAGDWLFLMGDERRGSVITGADAAAFVGEGVSLVAETMAARYAVAASAADGEGIPMSITGIGGYADFAALINWLESLELVEQARVERVRGDELQLRLVAQADPAQLATMLELNKRLLPLAAGPEQGLNYQWQK
;
A
#
# COMPACT_ATOMS: atom_id res chain seq x y z
N GLN A 1 -12.09 -3.45 -6.47
CA GLN A 1 -13.52 -3.76 -6.67
C GLN A 1 -13.81 -5.07 -5.94
N LEU A 2 -14.95 -5.18 -5.26
CA LEU A 2 -15.36 -6.45 -4.64
C LEU A 2 -16.08 -7.33 -5.68
N PRO A 3 -15.97 -8.67 -5.58
CA PRO A 3 -16.75 -9.58 -6.42
C PRO A 3 -18.26 -9.34 -6.28
N LEU A 4 -19.02 -9.64 -7.33
CA LEU A 4 -20.48 -9.50 -7.34
C LEU A 4 -21.20 -10.64 -6.61
N LEU A 5 -20.49 -11.74 -6.35
CA LEU A 5 -20.97 -12.96 -5.72
C LEU A 5 -22.18 -13.55 -6.45
N ASP A 6 -22.16 -13.47 -7.77
CA ASP A 6 -23.21 -14.01 -8.64
C ASP A 6 -22.97 -15.50 -8.99
N LEU A 7 -23.87 -16.07 -9.80
CA LEU A 7 -23.73 -17.46 -10.24
C LEU A 7 -22.47 -17.70 -11.09
N THR A 8 -21.98 -16.67 -11.78
CA THR A 8 -20.74 -16.74 -12.56
C THR A 8 -19.55 -16.86 -11.62
N ASP A 9 -19.50 -16.06 -10.56
CA ASP A 9 -18.46 -16.13 -9.53
C ASP A 9 -18.48 -17.48 -8.81
N ALA A 10 -19.67 -17.96 -8.42
CA ALA A 10 -19.82 -19.25 -7.74
C ALA A 10 -19.41 -20.44 -8.62
N ALA A 11 -19.67 -20.36 -9.94
CA ALA A 11 -19.22 -21.37 -10.89
C ALA A 11 -17.71 -21.28 -11.19
N ALA A 12 -17.15 -20.06 -11.22
CA ALA A 12 -15.74 -19.83 -11.49
C ALA A 12 -14.83 -20.22 -10.32
N LEU A 13 -15.30 -20.06 -9.07
CA LEU A 13 -14.54 -20.37 -7.88
C LEU A 13 -15.38 -21.11 -6.82
N PRO A 14 -15.46 -22.46 -6.90
CA PRO A 14 -16.20 -23.25 -5.93
C PRO A 14 -15.66 -23.08 -4.50
N PRO A 15 -16.51 -23.15 -3.45
CA PRO A 15 -16.11 -22.88 -2.08
C PRO A 15 -14.92 -23.70 -1.57
N GLN A 16 -14.82 -24.99 -1.93
CA GLN A 16 -13.67 -25.81 -1.51
C GLN A 16 -12.36 -25.35 -2.14
N VAL A 17 -12.40 -24.86 -3.38
CA VAL A 17 -11.23 -24.32 -4.11
C VAL A 17 -10.87 -22.94 -3.57
N ALA A 18 -11.86 -22.11 -3.28
CA ALA A 18 -11.65 -20.83 -2.58
C ALA A 18 -10.96 -21.06 -1.22
N TRP A 19 -11.44 -22.06 -0.47
CA TRP A 19 -10.90 -22.39 0.86
C TRP A 19 -9.46 -22.91 0.81
N SER A 20 -9.04 -23.59 -0.26
CA SER A 20 -7.64 -24.00 -0.42
C SER A 20 -6.70 -22.85 -0.76
N LEU A 21 -7.22 -21.65 -1.02
CA LEU A 21 -6.47 -20.50 -1.53
C LEU A 21 -5.65 -20.83 -2.78
N ASP A 22 -6.28 -21.56 -3.72
CA ASP A 22 -5.62 -21.88 -4.99
C ASP A 22 -5.41 -20.62 -5.83
N ALA A 23 -4.15 -20.22 -5.98
CA ALA A 23 -3.77 -18.98 -6.65
C ALA A 23 -4.25 -18.92 -8.12
N ALA A 24 -4.14 -20.03 -8.85
CA ALA A 24 -4.50 -20.07 -10.26
C ALA A 24 -6.02 -19.96 -10.46
N ALA A 25 -6.79 -20.67 -9.64
CA ALA A 25 -8.24 -20.59 -9.65
C ALA A 25 -8.73 -19.19 -9.27
N ILE A 26 -8.16 -18.59 -8.21
CA ILE A 26 -8.49 -17.23 -7.76
C ILE A 26 -8.18 -16.19 -8.85
N GLN A 27 -7.02 -16.28 -9.49
CA GLN A 27 -6.62 -15.36 -10.56
C GLN A 27 -7.51 -15.52 -11.80
N GLY A 28 -7.83 -16.77 -12.16
CA GLY A 28 -8.77 -17.07 -13.25
C GLY A 28 -10.16 -16.47 -13.01
N ALA A 29 -10.75 -16.70 -11.83
CA ALA A 29 -12.04 -16.13 -11.46
C ALA A 29 -12.02 -14.59 -11.40
N SER A 30 -10.89 -14.01 -11.02
CA SER A 30 -10.73 -12.56 -10.92
C SER A 30 -10.55 -11.84 -12.27
N THR A 31 -10.25 -12.57 -13.36
CA THR A 31 -9.94 -11.99 -14.68
C THR A 31 -11.07 -11.11 -15.22
N ARG A 32 -12.34 -11.50 -14.97
CA ARG A 32 -13.52 -10.73 -15.37
C ARG A 32 -13.55 -9.31 -14.80
N TYR A 33 -12.91 -9.09 -13.66
CA TYR A 33 -12.87 -7.78 -12.98
C TYR A 33 -11.73 -6.88 -13.46
N GLN A 34 -10.87 -7.35 -14.38
CA GLN A 34 -9.76 -6.59 -14.96
C GLN A 34 -8.87 -5.89 -13.93
N VAL A 35 -8.69 -6.53 -12.77
CA VAL A 35 -7.84 -6.02 -11.69
C VAL A 35 -6.39 -6.41 -11.91
N GLN A 36 -5.47 -5.52 -11.50
CA GLN A 36 -4.02 -5.79 -11.58
C GLN A 36 -3.51 -6.62 -10.40
N ALA A 37 -4.26 -6.62 -9.29
CA ALA A 37 -3.93 -7.37 -8.09
C ALA A 37 -5.18 -7.94 -7.41
N VAL A 38 -5.01 -9.06 -6.73
CA VAL A 38 -6.06 -9.76 -5.99
C VAL A 38 -5.55 -10.04 -4.58
N LEU A 39 -6.38 -9.73 -3.59
CA LEU A 39 -6.19 -10.18 -2.21
C LEU A 39 -7.31 -11.16 -1.87
N ALA A 40 -6.94 -12.37 -1.47
CA ALA A 40 -7.86 -13.42 -1.03
C ALA A 40 -7.54 -13.81 0.41
N GLY A 41 -8.58 -13.97 1.23
CA GLY A 41 -8.44 -14.34 2.64
C GLY A 41 -9.36 -15.50 3.00
N ARG A 42 -8.88 -16.39 3.87
CA ARG A 42 -9.72 -17.36 4.59
C ARG A 42 -9.52 -17.16 6.08
N LEU A 43 -10.58 -17.30 6.86
CA LEU A 43 -10.51 -17.15 8.31
C LEU A 43 -11.43 -18.17 9.00
N ALA A 44 -11.07 -18.52 10.22
CA ALA A 44 -11.86 -19.32 11.13
C ALA A 44 -11.97 -18.60 12.48
N ALA A 45 -13.15 -18.68 13.11
CA ALA A 45 -13.35 -18.19 14.46
C ALA A 45 -12.68 -19.12 15.47
N LEU A 46 -11.99 -18.54 16.44
CA LEU A 46 -11.35 -19.24 17.55
C LEU A 46 -12.32 -19.36 18.73
N SER A 47 -12.12 -20.39 19.56
CA SER A 47 -12.88 -20.56 20.81
C SER A 47 -12.69 -19.42 21.81
N SER A 48 -11.60 -18.65 21.68
CA SER A 48 -11.31 -17.44 22.47
C SER A 48 -12.14 -16.21 22.05
N GLY A 49 -12.91 -16.29 20.97
CA GLY A 49 -13.65 -15.16 20.39
C GLY A 49 -12.87 -14.38 19.32
N GLY A 50 -11.57 -14.66 19.14
CA GLY A 50 -10.77 -14.09 18.06
C GLY A 50 -10.94 -14.82 16.72
N VAL A 51 -10.16 -14.42 15.72
CA VAL A 51 -10.10 -15.08 14.41
C VAL A 51 -8.66 -15.39 14.03
N ALA A 52 -8.45 -16.46 13.28
CA ALA A 52 -7.18 -16.78 12.66
C ALA A 52 -7.39 -17.17 11.21
N GLY A 53 -6.41 -16.89 10.36
CA GLY A 53 -6.56 -17.14 8.94
C GLY A 53 -5.32 -16.86 8.12
N ASP A 54 -5.48 -17.04 6.83
CA ASP A 54 -4.44 -16.86 5.84
C ASP A 54 -4.88 -15.79 4.83
N TRP A 55 -3.93 -14.96 4.43
CA TRP A 55 -4.05 -14.04 3.31
C TRP A 55 -3.13 -14.48 2.17
N LEU A 56 -3.63 -14.33 0.95
CA LEU A 56 -2.90 -14.52 -0.29
C LEU A 56 -3.04 -13.27 -1.15
N PHE A 57 -1.91 -12.62 -1.44
CA PHE A 57 -1.81 -11.53 -2.37
C PHE A 57 -1.22 -12.02 -3.70
N LEU A 58 -1.84 -11.63 -4.81
CA LEU A 58 -1.47 -11.99 -6.18
C LEU A 58 -1.37 -10.74 -7.05
N MET A 59 -0.25 -10.57 -7.76
CA MET A 59 -0.04 -9.50 -8.76
C MET A 59 0.94 -9.97 -9.83
N GLY A 60 0.47 -10.15 -11.07
CA GLY A 60 1.29 -10.76 -12.12
C GLY A 60 1.79 -12.14 -11.70
N ASP A 61 3.11 -12.31 -11.67
CA ASP A 61 3.78 -13.54 -11.18
C ASP A 61 4.10 -13.50 -9.67
N GLU A 62 3.92 -12.35 -9.01
CA GLU A 62 4.19 -12.19 -7.58
C GLU A 62 3.07 -12.81 -6.74
N ARG A 63 3.48 -13.59 -5.73
CA ARG A 63 2.59 -14.26 -4.79
C ARG A 63 3.14 -14.11 -3.37
N ARG A 64 2.33 -13.59 -2.47
CA ARG A 64 2.69 -13.37 -1.06
C ARG A 64 1.62 -13.97 -0.16
N GLY A 65 2.01 -14.92 0.68
CA GLY A 65 1.16 -15.50 1.71
C GLY A 65 1.48 -14.90 3.08
N SER A 66 0.47 -14.72 3.93
CA SER A 66 0.65 -14.34 5.33
C SER A 66 -0.36 -15.06 6.22
N VAL A 67 0.07 -15.42 7.44
CA VAL A 67 -0.79 -16.04 8.45
C VAL A 67 -1.02 -15.01 9.55
N ILE A 68 -2.28 -14.72 9.85
CA ILE A 68 -2.66 -13.61 10.73
C ILE A 68 -3.71 -14.06 11.75
N THR A 69 -3.58 -13.55 12.97
CA THR A 69 -4.61 -13.63 14.02
C THR A 69 -5.17 -12.24 14.29
N GLY A 70 -6.49 -12.10 14.35
CA GLY A 70 -7.19 -10.86 14.69
C GLY A 70 -8.03 -11.01 15.95
N ALA A 71 -8.22 -9.91 16.68
CA ALA A 71 -9.12 -9.86 17.82
C ALA A 71 -10.59 -10.12 17.41
N ASP A 72 -10.95 -9.74 16.19
CA ASP A 72 -12.23 -9.98 15.54
C ASP A 72 -12.04 -10.00 14.00
N ALA A 73 -13.14 -10.20 13.26
CA ALA A 73 -13.12 -10.19 11.81
C ALA A 73 -12.69 -8.85 11.20
N ALA A 74 -13.02 -7.72 11.84
CA ALA A 74 -12.66 -6.40 11.34
C ALA A 74 -11.16 -6.15 11.45
N ALA A 75 -10.56 -6.51 12.59
CA ALA A 75 -9.12 -6.49 12.80
C ALA A 75 -8.39 -7.37 11.78
N PHE A 76 -8.88 -8.59 11.54
CA PHE A 76 -8.28 -9.49 10.55
C PHE A 76 -8.34 -8.95 9.11
N VAL A 77 -9.45 -8.33 8.72
CA VAL A 77 -9.56 -7.64 7.42
C VAL A 77 -8.60 -6.45 7.34
N GLY A 78 -8.47 -5.68 8.42
CA GLY A 78 -7.51 -4.58 8.53
C GLY A 78 -6.07 -5.03 8.26
N GLU A 79 -5.65 -6.13 8.87
CA GLU A 79 -4.33 -6.73 8.64
C GLU A 79 -4.12 -7.19 7.19
N GLY A 80 -5.15 -7.73 6.54
CA GLY A 80 -5.11 -8.06 5.11
C GLY A 80 -4.90 -6.83 4.22
N VAL A 81 -5.54 -5.71 4.57
CA VAL A 81 -5.32 -4.42 3.89
C VAL A 81 -3.90 -3.91 4.12
N SER A 82 -3.38 -4.01 5.35
CA SER A 82 -2.00 -3.65 5.68
C SER A 82 -0.99 -4.47 4.87
N LEU A 83 -1.22 -5.78 4.69
CA LEU A 83 -0.36 -6.63 3.86
C LEU A 83 -0.26 -6.11 2.41
N VAL A 84 -1.38 -5.70 1.81
CA VAL A 84 -1.37 -5.11 0.46
C VAL A 84 -0.61 -3.80 0.45
N ALA A 85 -0.86 -2.94 1.45
CA ALA A 85 -0.19 -1.66 1.60
C ALA A 85 1.33 -1.82 1.64
N GLU A 86 1.83 -2.66 2.54
CA GLU A 86 3.26 -2.91 2.73
C GLU A 86 3.89 -3.55 1.50
N THR A 87 3.20 -4.50 0.84
CA THR A 87 3.71 -5.15 -0.37
C THR A 87 3.88 -4.15 -1.51
N MET A 88 2.88 -3.30 -1.74
CA MET A 88 2.96 -2.27 -2.78
C MET A 88 4.04 -1.24 -2.45
N ALA A 89 4.04 -0.74 -1.22
CA ALA A 89 5.06 0.17 -0.72
C ALA A 89 6.50 -0.35 -0.96
N ALA A 90 6.78 -1.59 -0.55
CA ALA A 90 8.09 -2.21 -0.73
C ALA A 90 8.47 -2.34 -2.21
N ARG A 91 7.50 -2.68 -3.08
CA ARG A 91 7.72 -2.80 -4.52
C ARG A 91 8.12 -1.47 -5.16
N TYR A 92 7.42 -0.39 -4.83
CA TYR A 92 7.75 0.94 -5.35
C TYR A 92 9.10 1.46 -4.84
N ALA A 93 9.48 1.13 -3.59
CA ALA A 93 10.79 1.47 -3.05
C ALA A 93 11.96 0.84 -3.85
N VAL A 94 11.84 -0.43 -4.20
CA VAL A 94 12.89 -1.13 -4.97
C VAL A 94 12.98 -0.61 -6.41
N ALA A 95 11.84 -0.29 -7.05
CA ALA A 95 11.83 0.24 -8.41
C ALA A 95 12.57 1.59 -8.53
N ALA A 96 12.53 2.41 -7.47
CA ALA A 96 13.18 3.72 -7.44
C ALA A 96 14.65 3.67 -6.98
N SER A 97 15.08 2.66 -6.21
CA SER A 97 16.50 2.52 -5.79
C SER A 97 17.46 2.20 -6.94
N ALA A 98 16.96 1.86 -8.12
CA ALA A 98 17.76 1.63 -9.32
C ALA A 98 18.14 2.94 -10.05
N ALA A 99 17.59 4.08 -9.63
CA ALA A 99 17.87 5.41 -10.19
C ALA A 99 18.80 6.20 -9.25
N ASP A 100 19.89 6.76 -9.79
CA ASP A 100 20.91 7.47 -9.02
C ASP A 100 20.36 8.65 -8.20
N GLY A 101 21.01 8.91 -7.05
CA GLY A 101 20.55 9.69 -5.89
C GLY A 101 20.45 11.22 -6.03
N GLU A 102 19.97 11.72 -7.16
CA GLU A 102 19.67 13.15 -7.35
C GLU A 102 18.28 13.51 -6.78
N GLY A 103 18.18 14.62 -6.04
CA GLY A 103 16.92 15.15 -5.49
C GLY A 103 16.92 15.42 -3.98
N ILE A 104 15.82 15.98 -3.48
CA ILE A 104 15.65 16.44 -2.10
C ILE A 104 15.07 15.30 -1.25
N PRO A 105 15.73 14.86 -0.15
CA PRO A 105 15.21 13.82 0.72
C PRO A 105 13.98 14.33 1.48
N MET A 106 12.97 13.46 1.58
CA MET A 106 11.73 13.71 2.31
C MET A 106 11.32 12.47 3.11
N SER A 107 10.95 12.66 4.37
CA SER A 107 10.34 11.62 5.21
C SER A 107 8.91 12.01 5.59
N ILE A 108 8.00 11.05 5.49
CA ILE A 108 6.58 11.20 5.83
C ILE A 108 6.18 10.09 6.78
N THR A 109 5.58 10.45 7.92
CA THR A 109 4.98 9.50 8.87
C THR A 109 3.45 9.50 8.77
N GLY A 110 2.78 8.49 9.34
CA GLY A 110 1.32 8.41 9.33
C GLY A 110 0.72 7.81 8.05
N ILE A 111 1.51 7.12 7.23
CA ILE A 111 1.00 6.40 6.06
C ILE A 111 0.32 5.11 6.52
N GLY A 112 -1.01 5.14 6.62
CA GLY A 112 -1.80 4.05 7.20
C GLY A 112 -2.17 2.93 6.24
N GLY A 113 -1.76 2.99 4.97
CA GLY A 113 -2.06 1.96 3.99
C GLY A 113 -1.78 2.37 2.54
N TYR A 114 -2.11 1.47 1.59
CA TYR A 114 -1.89 1.70 0.16
C TYR A 114 -2.64 2.93 -0.35
N ALA A 115 -3.86 3.16 0.14
CA ALA A 115 -4.66 4.30 -0.28
C ALA A 115 -4.02 5.63 0.11
N ASP A 116 -3.50 5.73 1.34
CA ASP A 116 -2.77 6.91 1.82
C ASP A 116 -1.47 7.11 1.02
N PHE A 117 -0.71 6.03 0.80
CA PHE A 117 0.50 6.03 -0.02
C PHE A 117 0.21 6.51 -1.45
N ALA A 118 -0.75 5.90 -2.14
CA ALA A 118 -1.10 6.24 -3.52
C ALA A 118 -1.63 7.69 -3.62
N ALA A 119 -2.41 8.14 -2.63
CA ALA A 119 -2.88 9.52 -2.58
C ALA A 119 -1.71 10.50 -2.41
N LEU A 120 -0.73 10.19 -1.55
CA LEU A 120 0.45 11.02 -1.36
C LEU A 120 1.31 11.08 -2.64
N ILE A 121 1.62 9.94 -3.26
CA ILE A 121 2.46 9.89 -4.47
C ILE A 121 1.77 10.61 -5.64
N ASN A 122 0.49 10.32 -5.89
CA ASN A 122 -0.27 11.01 -6.96
C ASN A 122 -0.33 12.52 -6.73
N TRP A 123 -0.47 12.95 -5.47
CA TRP A 123 -0.48 14.38 -5.16
C TRP A 123 0.90 15.01 -5.35
N LEU A 124 1.98 14.37 -4.88
CA LEU A 124 3.35 14.85 -5.09
C LEU A 124 3.66 15.00 -6.59
N GLU A 125 3.30 14.01 -7.40
CA GLU A 125 3.50 14.03 -8.86
C GLU A 125 2.56 15.01 -9.59
N SER A 126 1.50 15.51 -8.93
CA SER A 126 0.63 16.54 -9.49
C SER A 126 1.17 17.97 -9.32
N LEU A 127 2.20 18.14 -8.48
CA LEU A 127 2.81 19.46 -8.24
C LEU A 127 3.65 19.87 -9.45
N GLU A 128 3.38 21.06 -10.02
CA GLU A 128 4.08 21.53 -11.23
C GLU A 128 5.61 21.59 -11.10
N LEU A 129 6.13 21.84 -9.89
CA LEU A 129 7.57 21.90 -9.64
C LEU A 129 8.21 20.54 -9.34
N VAL A 130 7.42 19.48 -9.15
CA VAL A 130 7.90 18.12 -8.89
C VAL A 130 7.87 17.34 -10.19
N GLU A 131 9.04 16.96 -10.68
CA GLU A 131 9.18 16.10 -11.85
C GLU A 131 8.91 14.64 -11.48
N GLN A 132 9.36 14.22 -10.28
CA GLN A 132 9.22 12.85 -9.83
C GLN A 132 9.29 12.73 -8.31
N ALA A 133 8.44 11.88 -7.74
CA ALA A 133 8.55 11.40 -6.36
C ALA A 133 9.09 9.97 -6.33
N ARG A 134 10.36 9.80 -5.95
CA ARG A 134 11.03 8.49 -5.91
C ARG A 134 10.97 7.90 -4.51
N VAL A 135 10.30 6.76 -4.34
CA VAL A 135 10.27 6.08 -3.04
C VAL A 135 11.61 5.41 -2.77
N GLU A 136 12.27 5.72 -1.67
CA GLU A 136 13.54 5.09 -1.30
C GLU A 136 13.33 3.92 -0.33
N ARG A 137 12.36 4.05 0.58
CA ARG A 137 12.13 3.08 1.64
C ARG A 137 10.73 3.22 2.24
N VAL A 138 10.14 2.10 2.64
CA VAL A 138 8.93 2.08 3.47
C VAL A 138 9.16 1.20 4.69
N ARG A 139 8.79 1.69 5.87
CA ARG A 139 8.94 0.99 7.15
C ARG A 139 7.78 1.34 8.08
N GLY A 140 6.88 0.39 8.31
CA GLY A 140 5.68 0.64 9.12
C GLY A 140 4.84 1.77 8.50
N ASP A 141 4.63 2.84 9.25
CA ASP A 141 3.91 4.05 8.80
C ASP A 141 4.83 5.16 8.28
N GLU A 142 6.15 4.92 8.20
CA GLU A 142 7.14 5.85 7.67
C GLU A 142 7.47 5.54 6.20
N LEU A 143 7.38 6.58 5.36
CA LEU A 143 7.76 6.59 3.96
C LEU A 143 8.93 7.56 3.77
N GLN A 144 10.02 7.06 3.21
CA GLN A 144 11.15 7.89 2.81
C GLN A 144 11.23 7.93 1.29
N LEU A 145 11.38 9.13 0.76
CA LEU A 145 11.36 9.40 -0.66
C LEU A 145 12.32 10.53 -1.02
N ARG A 146 12.66 10.61 -2.30
CA ARG A 146 13.47 11.65 -2.90
C ARG A 146 12.62 12.39 -3.93
N LEU A 147 12.48 13.70 -3.75
CA LEU A 147 11.79 14.57 -4.69
C LEU A 147 12.77 15.12 -5.70
N VAL A 148 12.55 14.80 -6.98
CA VAL A 148 13.20 15.47 -8.10
C VAL A 148 12.32 16.65 -8.47
N ALA A 149 12.82 17.86 -8.27
CA ALA A 149 12.05 19.07 -8.42
C ALA A 149 12.90 20.20 -9.01
N GLN A 150 12.28 21.08 -9.79
CA GLN A 150 12.88 22.33 -10.29
C GLN A 150 12.77 23.45 -9.26
N ALA A 151 12.94 23.12 -7.97
CA ALA A 151 12.77 24.04 -6.86
C ALA A 151 13.78 23.72 -5.76
N ASP A 152 14.18 24.74 -4.99
CA ASP A 152 14.95 24.52 -3.78
C ASP A 152 14.06 23.95 -2.64
N PRO A 153 14.66 23.36 -1.59
CA PRO A 153 13.90 22.77 -0.49
C PRO A 153 12.94 23.73 0.22
N ALA A 154 13.26 25.03 0.30
CA ALA A 154 12.42 26.00 1.00
C ALA A 154 11.18 26.39 0.17
N GLN A 155 11.34 26.55 -1.14
CA GLN A 155 10.24 26.76 -2.08
C GLN A 155 9.32 25.54 -2.09
N LEU A 156 9.91 24.34 -2.14
CA LEU A 156 9.14 23.11 -2.12
C LEU A 156 8.38 22.94 -0.79
N ALA A 157 9.02 23.24 0.35
CA ALA A 157 8.35 23.23 1.64
C ALA A 157 7.12 24.14 1.68
N THR A 158 7.24 25.36 1.14
CA THR A 158 6.13 26.32 1.07
C THR A 158 4.96 25.78 0.25
N MET A 159 5.24 25.08 -0.86
CA MET A 159 4.19 24.44 -1.67
C MET A 159 3.56 23.25 -0.97
N LEU A 160 4.37 22.41 -0.33
CA LEU A 160 3.88 21.22 0.37
C LEU A 160 2.94 21.59 1.51
N GLU A 161 3.25 22.66 2.24
CA GLU A 161 2.46 23.18 3.36
C GLU A 161 1.10 23.78 2.94
N LEU A 162 0.86 24.02 1.64
CA LEU A 162 -0.47 24.37 1.13
C LEU A 162 -1.45 23.20 1.24
N ASN A 163 -0.94 21.97 1.27
CA ASN A 163 -1.76 20.80 1.49
C ASN A 163 -2.01 20.58 2.98
N LYS A 164 -3.27 20.76 3.39
CA LYS A 164 -3.71 20.58 4.79
C LYS A 164 -3.48 19.17 5.33
N ARG A 165 -3.22 18.19 4.47
CA ARG A 165 -2.90 16.81 4.86
C ARG A 165 -1.45 16.61 5.25
N LEU A 166 -0.55 17.55 4.96
CA LEU A 166 0.85 17.47 5.36
C LEU A 166 1.14 18.48 6.46
N LEU A 167 1.43 17.97 7.65
CA LEU A 167 1.91 18.81 8.73
C LEU A 167 3.44 18.73 8.79
N PRO A 168 4.16 19.87 8.76
CA PRO A 168 5.60 19.86 8.92
C PRO A 168 5.96 19.34 10.31
N LEU A 169 6.92 18.41 10.35
CA LEU A 169 7.54 17.94 11.58
C LEU A 169 8.88 18.66 11.78
N ALA A 170 9.29 18.82 13.04
CA ALA A 170 10.62 19.32 13.35
C ALA A 170 11.68 18.46 12.63
N ALA A 171 12.73 19.12 12.11
CA ALA A 171 13.75 18.48 11.29
C ALA A 171 14.26 17.18 11.94
N GLY A 172 14.11 16.07 11.21
CA GLY A 172 14.68 14.78 11.57
C GLY A 172 16.20 14.78 11.49
N PRO A 173 16.86 13.65 11.83
CA PRO A 173 18.32 13.54 11.81
C PRO A 173 18.94 13.68 10.40
N GLU A 174 18.16 13.50 9.34
CA GLU A 174 18.59 13.77 7.96
C GLU A 174 18.15 15.18 7.53
N GLN A 175 19.07 15.94 6.92
CA GLN A 175 18.79 17.26 6.34
C GLN A 175 17.80 17.09 5.17
N GLY A 176 16.51 17.28 5.45
CA GLY A 176 15.45 17.00 4.49
C GLY A 176 14.08 17.49 4.95
N LEU A 177 13.10 17.27 4.09
CA LEU A 177 11.71 17.64 4.28
C LEU A 177 11.01 16.61 5.17
N ASN A 178 10.46 17.00 6.32
CA ASN A 178 9.86 16.06 7.28
C ASN A 178 8.40 16.42 7.51
N TYR A 179 7.49 15.46 7.28
CA TYR A 179 6.06 15.70 7.38
C TYR A 179 5.30 14.55 8.05
N GLN A 180 4.10 14.86 8.54
CA GLN A 180 3.11 13.88 8.97
C GLN A 180 1.90 13.96 8.04
N TRP A 181 1.47 12.81 7.52
CA TRP A 181 0.27 12.67 6.72
C TRP A 181 -0.98 12.58 7.60
N GLN A 182 -1.99 13.40 7.30
CA GLN A 182 -3.30 13.38 7.94
C GLN A 182 -4.35 12.74 7.04
N LYS A 183 -5.21 11.93 7.65
CA LYS A 183 -6.32 11.22 7.00
C LYS A 183 -7.48 12.16 6.70
#